data_AF-A0A5C5WQI7-F1
#
_entry.id   AF-A0A5C5WQI7-F1
#
_cell.length_a   1.000
_cell.length_b   1.000
_cell.length_c   1.000
_cell.angle_alpha   90.00
_cell.angle_beta   90.00
_cell.angle_gamma   90.00
#
_symmetry.space_group_name_H-M   'P 1'
#
loop_
_entity.id
_entity.type
_entity.pdbx_description
1 polymer ?
#
loop_
_entity_poly.entity_id
_entity_poly.type
_entity_poly.pdbx_seq_one_letter_code
_entity_poly.pdbx_strand_id
1 'polypeptide(L)'
;MFSPYEELEYLADYLPEEGEMVLVSRESGELVCKPYQKDELRDGIHDAQLYGFLVQANERLHTAGALPLFVTAMLLVWSIIFIHGLVGLGWSYWYIVPGLTLPLLYGCFVWVRQRQQAYFQKMILPQLQSELQRRQIPFYALVAGIRQHSEFQTLLDEIVHWSPQSSELSSSHMRS
;
A
#
# COMPACT_ATOMS: atom_id res chain seq x y z
N MET A 1 -15.16 -29.03 36.16
CA MET A 1 -14.24 -27.89 36.29
C MET A 1 -12.86 -28.51 36.38
N PHE A 2 -12.10 -28.49 35.29
CA PHE A 2 -10.72 -28.97 35.30
C PHE A 2 -9.86 -27.93 36.01
N SER A 3 -8.93 -28.40 36.84
CA SER A 3 -7.98 -27.52 37.51
C SER A 3 -7.05 -26.91 36.44
N PRO A 4 -6.70 -25.62 36.52
CA PRO A 4 -5.75 -25.01 35.58
C PRO A 4 -4.39 -25.71 35.54
N TYR A 5 -4.06 -26.50 36.56
CA TYR A 5 -2.84 -27.33 36.61
C TYR A 5 -2.98 -28.65 35.83
N GLU A 6 -4.18 -29.21 35.76
CA GLU A 6 -4.48 -30.48 35.08
C GLU A 6 -4.49 -30.28 33.55
N GLU A 7 -4.95 -29.11 33.10
CA GLU A 7 -4.87 -28.69 31.70
C GLU A 7 -3.42 -28.45 31.22
N LEU A 8 -2.54 -27.98 32.11
CA LEU A 8 -1.11 -27.77 31.82
C LEU A 8 -0.32 -29.08 31.78
N GLU A 9 -0.67 -30.04 32.64
CA GLU A 9 -0.05 -31.37 32.66
C GLU A 9 -0.39 -32.13 31.37
N TYR A 10 -1.65 -32.06 30.91
CA TYR A 10 -2.03 -32.60 29.60
C TYR A 10 -1.23 -31.96 28.46
N LEU A 11 -0.97 -30.65 28.53
CA LEU A 11 -0.19 -29.94 27.51
C LEU A 11 1.28 -30.37 27.47
N ALA A 12 1.83 -30.78 28.61
CA ALA A 12 3.21 -31.25 28.69
C ALA A 12 3.43 -32.54 27.90
N ASP A 13 2.41 -33.40 27.82
CA ASP A 13 2.43 -34.65 27.05
C ASP A 13 2.42 -34.43 25.53
N TYR A 14 2.03 -33.23 25.05
CA TYR A 14 1.99 -32.86 23.63
C TYR A 14 3.08 -31.85 23.23
N LEU A 15 4.03 -31.55 24.12
CA LEU A 15 5.19 -30.73 23.77
C LEU A 15 6.11 -31.50 22.80
N PRO A 16 6.50 -30.89 21.66
CA PRO A 16 7.45 -31.51 20.73
C PRO A 16 8.82 -31.71 21.37
N GLU A 17 9.55 -32.73 20.90
CA GLU A 17 10.90 -33.04 21.39
C GLU A 17 11.89 -31.91 21.02
N GLU A 18 12.55 -31.36 22.05
CA GLU A 18 13.64 -30.37 22.06
C GLU A 18 13.80 -29.41 20.85
N GLY A 19 13.50 -28.12 21.08
CA GLY A 19 13.97 -27.00 20.24
C GLY A 19 12.87 -26.27 19.45
N GLU A 20 11.65 -26.77 19.46
CA GLU A 20 10.51 -26.13 18.80
C GLU A 20 9.73 -25.24 19.77
N MET A 21 9.50 -23.98 19.40
CA MET A 21 8.60 -23.09 20.14
C MET A 21 7.15 -23.46 19.82
N VAL A 22 6.26 -23.43 20.81
CA VAL A 22 4.83 -23.75 20.64
C VAL A 22 4.01 -22.60 21.20
N LEU A 23 3.00 -22.15 20.46
CA LEU A 23 2.00 -21.21 20.92
C LEU A 23 0.86 -21.99 21.57
N VAL A 24 0.54 -21.64 22.81
CA VAL A 24 -0.63 -22.19 23.51
C VAL A 24 -1.73 -21.14 23.47
N SER A 25 -2.81 -21.41 22.74
CA SER A 25 -3.99 -20.54 22.67
C SER A 25 -5.24 -21.25 23.18
N ARG A 26 -6.19 -20.49 23.74
CA ARG A 26 -7.51 -21.01 24.13
C ARG A 26 -8.50 -20.74 23.01
N GLU A 27 -8.96 -21.80 22.36
CA GLU A 27 -9.94 -21.75 21.27
C GLU A 27 -11.20 -22.51 21.70
N SER A 28 -12.36 -21.85 21.65
CA SER A 28 -13.65 -22.44 22.00
C SER A 28 -13.73 -23.10 23.40
N GLY A 29 -12.88 -22.66 24.33
CA GLY A 29 -12.83 -23.18 25.71
C GLY A 29 -11.77 -24.24 25.95
N GLU A 30 -11.12 -24.76 24.91
CA GLU A 30 -10.06 -25.77 24.99
C GLU A 30 -8.69 -25.14 24.72
N LEU A 31 -7.63 -25.67 25.34
CA LEU A 31 -6.26 -25.25 25.07
C LEU A 31 -5.70 -26.07 23.92
N VAL A 32 -5.24 -25.37 22.88
CA VAL A 32 -4.70 -25.99 21.66
C VAL A 32 -3.22 -25.60 21.54
N CYS A 33 -2.37 -26.61 21.32
CA CYS A 33 -0.96 -26.41 20.97
C CYS A 33 -0.85 -26.18 19.46
N LYS A 34 -0.31 -25.03 19.06
CA LYS A 34 0.04 -24.75 17.67
C LYS A 34 1.55 -24.53 17.55
N PRO A 35 2.21 -25.07 16.51
CA PRO A 35 3.62 -24.79 16.30
C PRO A 35 3.83 -23.27 16.19
N TYR A 36 4.77 -22.71 16.95
CA TYR A 36 5.08 -21.30 16.90
C TYR A 36 5.79 -20.98 15.59
N GLN A 37 5.02 -20.56 14.60
CA GLN A 37 5.58 -19.98 13.39
C GLN A 37 6.00 -18.54 13.71
N LYS A 38 7.31 -18.34 13.90
CA LYS A 38 7.92 -17.03 14.17
C LYS A 38 7.57 -15.97 13.10
N ASP A 39 7.07 -16.41 11.94
CA ASP A 39 6.76 -15.59 10.77
C ASP A 39 5.25 -15.52 10.41
N GLU A 40 4.30 -15.98 11.23
CA GLU A 40 2.86 -15.85 10.91
C GLU A 40 2.40 -14.37 10.78
N LEU A 41 3.12 -13.43 11.42
CA LEU A 41 2.93 -11.98 11.26
C LEU A 41 3.68 -11.37 10.05
N ARG A 42 4.47 -12.18 9.35
CA ARG A 42 5.27 -11.84 8.15
C ARG A 42 4.69 -12.42 6.86
N ASP A 43 3.65 -13.24 6.95
CA ASP A 43 3.22 -14.17 5.90
C ASP A 43 2.31 -13.57 4.81
N GLY A 44 2.44 -12.26 4.54
CA GLY A 44 1.69 -11.60 3.47
C GLY A 44 2.36 -11.72 2.09
N ILE A 45 3.68 -11.91 2.04
CA ILE A 45 4.49 -11.82 0.81
C ILE A 45 5.64 -12.84 0.81
N HIS A 46 5.35 -14.13 1.04
CA HIS A 46 6.35 -15.20 0.89
C HIS A 46 6.30 -15.91 -0.46
N ASP A 47 5.24 -15.67 -1.24
CA ASP A 47 5.16 -16.17 -2.62
C ASP A 47 5.89 -15.23 -3.59
N ALA A 48 6.93 -15.75 -4.25
CA ALA A 48 7.72 -15.05 -5.26
C ALA A 48 6.87 -14.48 -6.40
N GLN A 49 5.75 -15.12 -6.76
CA GLN A 49 4.83 -14.64 -7.79
C GLN A 49 4.06 -13.41 -7.32
N LEU A 50 3.56 -13.41 -6.08
CA LEU A 50 2.86 -12.27 -5.50
C LEU A 50 3.82 -11.10 -5.29
N TYR A 51 5.03 -11.38 -4.80
CA TYR A 51 6.09 -10.39 -4.67
C TYR A 51 6.42 -9.75 -6.03
N GLY A 52 6.67 -10.56 -7.07
CA GLY A 52 6.97 -10.07 -8.41
C GLY A 52 5.84 -9.23 -9.01
N PHE A 53 4.58 -9.61 -8.75
CA PHE A 53 3.42 -8.80 -9.13
C PHE A 53 3.40 -7.45 -8.41
N LEU A 54 3.63 -7.41 -7.10
CA LEU A 54 3.65 -6.17 -6.31
C LEU A 54 4.78 -5.23 -6.76
N VAL A 55 5.98 -5.77 -7.05
CA VAL A 55 7.10 -5.01 -7.60
C VAL A 55 6.73 -4.40 -8.94
N GLN A 56 6.22 -5.20 -9.87
CA GLN A 56 5.82 -4.71 -11.19
C GLN A 56 4.70 -3.67 -11.11
N ALA A 57 3.72 -3.87 -10.22
CA ALA A 57 2.64 -2.92 -9.99
C ALA A 57 3.17 -1.58 -9.48
N ASN A 58 4.10 -1.61 -8.53
CA ASN A 58 4.74 -0.43 -7.98
C ASN A 58 5.57 0.34 -9.01
N GLU A 59 6.38 -0.35 -9.81
CA GLU A 59 7.15 0.27 -10.91
C GLU A 59 6.23 0.93 -11.94
N ARG A 60 5.12 0.28 -12.29
CA ARG A 60 4.11 0.84 -13.20
C ARG A 60 3.44 2.08 -12.60
N LEU A 61 3.22 2.12 -11.30
CA LEU A 61 2.71 3.31 -10.61
C LEU A 61 3.71 4.47 -10.62
N HIS A 62 4.99 4.14 -10.40
CA HIS A 62 6.07 5.11 -10.40
C HIS A 62 6.25 5.73 -11.79
N THR A 63 6.22 4.91 -12.84
CA THR A 63 6.32 5.36 -14.24
C THR A 63 5.10 6.16 -14.69
N ALA A 64 3.90 5.89 -14.14
CA ALA A 64 2.71 6.70 -14.42
C ALA A 64 2.89 8.18 -14.05
N GLY A 65 3.70 8.47 -13.03
CA GLY A 65 4.01 9.84 -12.59
C GLY A 65 5.04 10.60 -13.46
N ALA A 66 5.78 9.90 -14.33
CA ALA A 66 6.88 10.52 -15.09
C ALA A 66 6.39 11.52 -16.14
N LEU A 67 5.31 11.22 -16.86
CA LEU A 67 4.83 12.06 -17.96
C LEU A 67 4.33 13.44 -17.48
N PRO A 68 3.49 13.55 -16.42
CA PRO A 68 3.14 14.85 -15.85
C PRO A 68 4.36 15.69 -15.46
N LEU A 69 5.40 15.08 -14.86
CA LEU A 69 6.63 15.78 -14.49
C LEU A 69 7.33 16.38 -15.72
N PHE A 70 7.46 15.61 -16.80
CA PHE A 70 8.05 16.10 -18.05
C PHE A 70 7.25 17.27 -18.66
N VAL A 71 5.92 17.16 -18.69
CA VAL A 71 5.05 18.22 -19.23
C VAL A 71 5.17 19.48 -18.39
N THR A 72 5.13 19.35 -17.06
CA THR A 72 5.28 20.47 -16.13
C THR A 72 6.66 21.11 -16.27
N ALA A 73 7.74 20.34 -16.38
CA ALA A 73 9.09 20.87 -16.58
C ALA A 73 9.19 21.68 -17.88
N MET A 74 8.66 21.15 -18.99
CA MET A 74 8.60 21.87 -20.27
C MET A 74 7.79 23.16 -20.15
N LEU A 75 6.59 23.11 -19.56
CA LEU A 75 5.76 24.30 -19.37
C LEU A 75 6.47 25.36 -18.55
N LEU A 76 7.17 24.97 -17.50
CA LEU A 76 7.88 25.87 -16.61
C LEU A 76 9.03 26.57 -17.34
N VAL A 77 9.82 25.82 -18.12
CA VAL A 77 10.89 26.38 -18.97
C VAL A 77 10.33 27.39 -19.98
N TRP A 78 9.30 27.00 -20.74
CA TRP A 78 8.70 27.88 -21.73
C TRP A 78 8.07 29.12 -21.10
N SER A 79 7.41 28.96 -19.94
CA SER A 79 6.82 30.08 -19.20
C SER A 79 7.91 31.07 -18.74
N ILE A 80 9.03 30.58 -18.20
CA ILE A 80 10.14 31.46 -17.80
C ILE A 80 10.71 32.21 -19.00
N ILE A 81 10.95 31.54 -20.12
CA ILE A 81 11.45 32.15 -21.36
C ILE A 81 10.49 33.24 -21.84
N PHE A 82 9.19 32.94 -21.87
CA PHE A 82 8.17 33.88 -22.34
C PHE A 82 8.06 35.12 -21.45
N ILE A 83 8.05 34.93 -20.13
CA ILE A 83 7.94 36.04 -19.18
C ILE A 83 9.22 36.90 -19.24
N HIS A 84 10.41 36.31 -19.29
CA HIS A 84 11.65 37.09 -19.43
C HIS A 84 11.75 37.80 -20.78
N GLY A 85 11.36 37.13 -21.87
CA GLY A 85 11.44 37.66 -23.22
C GLY A 85 10.46 38.79 -23.52
N LEU A 86 9.25 38.76 -22.96
CA LEU A 86 8.23 39.78 -23.21
C LEU A 86 8.17 40.88 -22.17
N VAL A 87 8.35 40.54 -20.89
CA VAL A 87 8.14 41.50 -19.79
C VAL A 87 9.44 42.24 -19.46
N GLY A 88 10.60 41.73 -19.89
CA GLY A 88 11.88 42.31 -19.51
C GLY A 88 12.01 42.38 -17.99
N LEU A 89 11.83 41.23 -17.33
CA LEU A 89 11.78 41.09 -15.88
C LEU A 89 12.98 41.77 -15.20
N GLY A 90 12.76 42.98 -14.71
CA GLY A 90 13.68 43.65 -13.78
C GLY A 90 13.48 43.16 -12.35
N TRP A 91 14.37 43.56 -11.44
CA TRP A 91 14.30 43.27 -10.00
C TRP A 91 12.97 43.69 -9.35
N SER A 92 12.16 44.53 -9.97
CA SER A 92 10.84 44.93 -9.49
C SER A 92 9.76 43.86 -9.63
N TYR A 93 9.95 42.85 -10.49
CA TYR A 93 8.92 41.87 -10.85
C TYR A 93 9.34 40.41 -10.60
N TRP A 94 10.42 40.21 -9.82
CA TRP A 94 10.97 38.89 -9.52
C TRP A 94 9.95 37.92 -8.90
N TYR A 95 8.97 38.43 -8.15
CA TYR A 95 7.92 37.64 -7.48
C TYR A 95 6.95 36.95 -8.45
N ILE A 96 6.89 37.34 -9.72
CA ILE A 96 6.05 36.70 -10.74
C ILE A 96 6.50 35.26 -10.98
N VAL A 97 7.81 35.01 -10.92
CA VAL A 97 8.40 33.67 -11.12
C VAL A 97 7.90 32.68 -10.06
N PRO A 98 8.11 32.89 -8.75
CA PRO A 98 7.57 31.98 -7.72
C PRO A 98 6.04 31.92 -7.74
N GLY A 99 5.36 33.04 -8.05
CA GLY A 99 3.90 33.11 -8.19
C GLY A 99 3.35 32.20 -9.29
N LEU A 100 4.13 31.93 -10.34
CA LEU A 100 3.74 31.01 -11.42
C LEU A 100 4.26 29.58 -11.19
N THR A 101 5.47 29.41 -10.64
CA THR A 101 6.03 28.07 -10.43
C THR A 101 5.30 27.30 -9.34
N LEU A 102 4.90 27.93 -8.24
CA LEU A 102 4.20 27.26 -7.13
C LEU A 102 2.86 26.63 -7.55
N PRO A 103 1.92 27.35 -8.20
CA PRO A 103 0.67 26.74 -8.64
C PRO A 103 0.89 25.68 -9.73
N LEU A 104 1.91 25.84 -10.58
CA LEU A 104 2.23 24.90 -11.64
C LEU A 104 2.79 23.58 -11.07
N LEU A 105 3.63 23.66 -10.02
CA LEU A 105 4.10 22.51 -9.25
C LEU A 105 2.97 21.84 -8.47
N TYR A 106 2.10 22.62 -7.83
CA TYR A 106 0.93 22.09 -7.14
C TYR A 106 -0.01 21.35 -8.11
N GLY A 107 -0.27 21.94 -9.28
CA GLY A 107 -1.05 21.30 -10.33
C GLY A 107 -0.40 20.00 -10.83
N CYS A 108 0.93 19.98 -10.97
CA CYS A 108 1.67 18.77 -11.29
C CYS A 108 1.48 17.68 -10.23
N PHE A 109 1.60 18.03 -8.96
CA PHE A 109 1.41 17.09 -7.85
C PHE A 109 0.00 16.47 -7.87
N VAL A 110 -1.03 17.31 -8.02
CA VAL A 110 -2.42 16.84 -8.14
C VAL A 110 -2.60 15.94 -9.35
N TRP A 111 -2.00 16.29 -10.49
CA TRP A 111 -2.11 15.51 -11.73
C TRP A 111 -1.42 14.15 -11.63
N VAL A 112 -0.21 14.10 -11.05
CA VAL A 112 0.50 12.84 -10.76
C VAL A 112 -0.38 11.95 -9.90
N ARG A 113 -0.91 12.48 -8.79
CA ARG A 113 -1.75 11.73 -7.86
C ARG A 113 -3.02 11.20 -8.51
N GLN A 114 -3.73 12.04 -9.27
CA GLN A 114 -4.93 11.61 -10.00
C GLN A 114 -4.63 10.49 -10.99
N ARG A 115 -3.49 10.57 -11.68
CA ARG A 115 -3.10 9.55 -12.66
C ARG A 115 -2.70 8.23 -12.00
N GLN A 116 -1.96 8.30 -10.90
CA GLN A 116 -1.58 7.14 -10.09
C GLN A 116 -2.83 6.45 -9.52
N GLN A 117 -3.74 7.21 -8.92
CA GLN A 117 -5.00 6.70 -8.40
C GLN A 117 -5.87 6.06 -9.50
N ALA A 118 -6.02 6.73 -10.65
CA ALA A 118 -6.79 6.18 -11.77
C ALA A 118 -6.17 4.89 -12.32
N TYR A 119 -4.83 4.82 -12.37
CA TYR A 119 -4.12 3.61 -12.79
C TYR A 119 -4.27 2.48 -11.78
N PHE A 120 -4.13 2.80 -10.49
CA PHE A 120 -4.33 1.86 -9.39
C PHE A 120 -5.73 1.23 -9.45
N GLN A 121 -6.78 2.05 -9.49
CA GLN A 121 -8.16 1.58 -9.49
C GLN A 121 -8.53 0.75 -10.72
N LYS A 122 -8.03 1.14 -11.91
CA LYS A 122 -8.41 0.47 -13.16
C LYS A 122 -7.59 -0.78 -13.46
N MET A 123 -6.32 -0.81 -13.08
CA MET A 123 -5.39 -1.87 -13.51
C MET A 123 -4.94 -2.76 -12.35
N ILE A 124 -4.47 -2.16 -11.25
CA ILE A 124 -3.78 -2.91 -10.19
C ILE A 124 -4.79 -3.51 -9.21
N LEU A 125 -5.76 -2.72 -8.77
CA LEU A 125 -6.76 -3.12 -7.80
C LEU A 125 -7.54 -4.39 -8.20
N PRO A 126 -8.11 -4.52 -9.41
CA PRO A 126 -8.85 -5.73 -9.77
C PRO A 126 -7.94 -6.97 -9.82
N GLN A 127 -6.69 -6.81 -10.29
CA GLN A 127 -5.72 -7.90 -10.33
C GLN A 127 -5.32 -8.32 -8.91
N LEU A 128 -5.06 -7.34 -8.04
CA LEU A 128 -4.75 -7.58 -6.63
C LEU A 128 -5.88 -8.29 -5.90
N GLN A 129 -7.13 -7.86 -6.10
CA GLN A 129 -8.31 -8.52 -5.53
C GLN A 129 -8.44 -9.97 -6.03
N SER A 130 -8.23 -10.21 -7.31
CA SER A 130 -8.30 -11.57 -7.88
C SER A 130 -7.22 -12.50 -7.31
N GLU A 131 -5.99 -12.00 -7.13
CA GLU A 131 -4.89 -12.77 -6.55
C GLU A 131 -5.10 -13.02 -5.05
N LEU A 132 -5.59 -12.02 -4.31
CA LEU A 132 -5.94 -12.17 -2.90
C LEU A 132 -7.05 -13.21 -2.69
N GLN A 133 -8.11 -13.16 -3.50
CA GLN A 133 -9.21 -14.13 -3.44
C GLN A 133 -8.73 -15.54 -3.78
N ARG A 134 -7.90 -15.68 -4.82
CA ARG A 134 -7.32 -16.98 -5.24
C ARG A 134 -6.46 -17.59 -4.15
N ARG A 135 -5.73 -16.77 -3.40
CA ARG A 135 -4.78 -17.20 -2.35
C ARG A 135 -5.38 -17.20 -0.95
N GLN A 136 -6.63 -16.77 -0.79
CA GLN A 136 -7.32 -16.61 0.49
C GLN A 136 -6.55 -15.73 1.50
N ILE A 137 -5.75 -14.78 1.01
CA ILE A 137 -4.97 -13.90 1.87
C ILE A 137 -5.86 -12.75 2.36
N PRO A 138 -5.98 -12.51 3.67
CA PRO A 138 -6.74 -11.38 4.17
C PRO A 138 -6.05 -10.06 3.79
N PHE A 139 -6.83 -9.08 3.31
CA PHE A 139 -6.32 -7.79 2.84
C PHE A 139 -5.41 -7.09 3.86
N TYR A 140 -5.75 -7.17 5.15
CA TYR A 140 -4.94 -6.57 6.21
C TYR A 140 -3.58 -7.26 6.40
N ALA A 141 -3.46 -8.56 6.12
CA ALA A 141 -2.18 -9.25 6.14
C ALA A 141 -1.30 -8.82 4.96
N LEU A 142 -1.89 -8.58 3.78
CA LEU A 142 -1.18 -8.00 2.66
C LEU A 142 -0.67 -6.58 3.00
N VAL A 143 -1.51 -5.72 3.58
CA VAL A 143 -1.10 -4.36 4.00
C VAL A 143 0.03 -4.41 5.03
N ALA A 144 -0.07 -5.31 6.02
CA ALA A 144 0.97 -5.50 7.02
C ALA A 144 2.29 -5.97 6.37
N GLY A 145 2.23 -6.90 5.41
CA GLY A 145 3.37 -7.34 4.63
C GLY A 145 3.99 -6.21 3.82
N ILE A 146 3.19 -5.48 3.04
CA ILE A 146 3.65 -4.36 2.19
C ILE A 146 4.34 -3.29 3.05
N ARG A 147 3.82 -2.99 4.23
CA ARG A 147 4.38 -1.99 5.16
C ARG A 147 5.80 -2.33 5.62
N GLN A 148 6.18 -3.60 5.66
CA GLN A 148 7.53 -4.03 6.03
C GLN A 148 8.56 -3.78 4.92
N HIS A 149 8.12 -3.52 3.69
CA HIS A 149 8.94 -3.35 2.51
C HIS A 149 8.88 -1.90 2.01
N SER A 150 9.94 -1.11 2.22
CA SER A 150 9.99 0.31 1.82
C SER A 150 9.86 0.53 0.31
N GLU A 151 10.19 -0.48 -0.48
CA GLU A 151 10.06 -0.45 -1.94
C GLU A 151 8.60 -0.29 -2.41
N PHE A 152 7.62 -0.70 -1.60
CA PHE A 152 6.20 -0.60 -1.94
C PHE A 152 5.51 0.64 -1.38
N GLN A 153 6.24 1.67 -0.93
CA GLN A 153 5.64 2.86 -0.34
C GLN A 153 4.57 3.51 -1.22
N THR A 154 4.82 3.66 -2.53
CA THR A 154 3.85 4.27 -3.44
C THR A 154 2.59 3.42 -3.59
N LEU A 155 2.74 2.10 -3.65
CA LEU A 155 1.63 1.16 -3.67
C LEU A 155 0.85 1.16 -2.34
N LEU A 156 1.56 1.21 -1.20
CA LEU A 156 0.98 1.29 0.13
C LEU A 156 0.15 2.57 0.29
N ASP A 157 0.66 3.71 -0.18
CA ASP A 157 -0.06 4.97 -0.14
C ASP A 157 -1.40 4.87 -0.87
N GLU A 158 -1.43 4.33 -2.09
CA GLU A 158 -2.68 4.12 -2.82
C GLU A 158 -3.61 3.10 -2.15
N ILE A 159 -3.06 2.01 -1.62
CA ILE A 159 -3.83 0.98 -0.92
C ILE A 159 -4.47 1.53 0.36
N VAL A 160 -3.76 2.37 1.13
CA VAL A 160 -4.29 3.00 2.34
C VAL A 160 -5.37 4.03 2.01
N HIS A 161 -5.21 4.79 0.92
CA HIS A 161 -6.25 5.68 0.42
C HIS A 161 -7.49 4.91 -0.08
N TRP A 162 -7.28 3.71 -0.61
CA TRP A 162 -8.32 2.78 -0.99
C TRP A 162 -8.73 1.89 0.21
N SER A 163 -9.48 2.43 1.19
CA SER A 163 -9.98 1.58 2.28
C SER A 163 -11.19 0.73 1.83
N PRO A 164 -11.26 -0.58 2.17
CA PRO A 164 -12.41 -1.44 1.88
C PRO A 164 -13.75 -0.95 2.46
N GLN A 165 -13.73 -0.12 3.51
CA GLN A 165 -14.95 0.48 4.08
C GLN A 165 -15.75 1.30 3.06
N SER A 166 -15.09 1.89 2.06
CA SER A 166 -15.76 2.60 0.97
C SER A 166 -16.53 1.69 0.01
N SER A 167 -16.11 0.41 -0.12
CA SER A 167 -16.74 -0.58 -1.00
C SER A 167 -17.94 -1.29 -0.35
N GLU A 168 -17.90 -1.52 0.97
CA GLU A 168 -19.05 -2.08 1.71
C GLU A 168 -20.20 -1.08 1.81
N LEU A 169 -19.91 0.22 2.02
CA LEU A 169 -20.91 1.29 2.01
C LEU A 169 -21.55 1.52 0.62
N SER A 170 -20.84 1.25 -0.46
CA SER A 170 -21.38 1.37 -1.83
C SER A 170 -22.25 0.17 -2.23
N SER A 171 -22.01 -1.02 -1.67
CA SER A 171 -22.81 -2.22 -1.95
C SER A 171 -24.07 -2.33 -1.09
N SER A 172 -24.07 -1.73 0.11
CA SER A 172 -25.28 -1.62 0.94
C SER A 172 -26.31 -0.65 0.37
N HIS A 173 -25.88 0.40 -0.35
CA HIS A 173 -26.79 1.38 -0.94
C HIS A 173 -27.42 0.97 -2.28
N MET A 174 -26.95 -0.11 -2.91
CA MET A 174 -27.57 -0.70 -4.10
C MET A 174 -28.55 -1.84 -3.78
N ARG A 175 -28.76 -2.16 -2.49
CA ARG A 175 -29.68 -3.22 -2.03
C ARG A 175 -30.86 -2.71 -1.17
N SER A 176 -31.08 -1.40 -1.06
CA SER A 176 -32.25 -0.82 -0.38
C SER A 176 -33.29 -0.31 -1.37
#